data_AF-A0A3D0VHJ7-F1
#
_entry.id   AF-A0A3D0VHJ7-F1
#
_cell.length_a   1.000
_cell.length_b   1.000
_cell.length_c   1.000
_cell.angle_alpha   90.00
_cell.angle_beta   90.00
_cell.angle_gamma   90.00
#
_symmetry.space_group_name_H-M   'P 1'
#
loop_
_entity.id
_entity.type
_entity.pdbx_description
1 polymer ?
#
loop_
_entity_poly.entity_id
_entity_poly.type
_entity_poly.pdbx_seq_one_letter_code
_entity_poly.pdbx_strand_id
1 'polypeptide(L)'
;REGEAIAWHLLEVLKPKVPVYRMTFGEITKEAIHRAMDNLRDVDTALVDAQETRRVLDRLYGYEISPVLWRKVARGLSAGRVQSVVTRMVVDRERERMAFKAASYWDLTGQFG
;
A
#
# COMPACT_ATOMS: atom_id res chain seq x y z
N ARG A 1 -4.80 3.35 10.08
CA ARG A 1 -4.13 2.04 10.30
C ARG A 1 -2.64 2.24 10.54
N GLU A 2 -1.83 2.67 9.57
CA GLU A 2 -0.38 2.88 9.80
C GLU A 2 -0.07 3.91 10.91
N GLY A 3 -0.66 5.12 10.83
CA GLY A 3 -0.54 6.10 11.91
C GLY A 3 -1.13 5.65 13.26
N GLU A 4 -1.99 4.62 13.26
CA GLU A 4 -2.53 4.04 14.49
C GLU A 4 -1.52 3.08 15.14
N ALA A 5 -0.88 2.24 14.33
CA ALA A 5 0.21 1.38 14.77
C ALA A 5 1.41 2.18 15.32
N ILE A 6 1.71 3.34 14.73
CA ILE A 6 2.74 4.27 15.25
C ILE A 6 2.36 4.79 16.63
N ALA A 7 1.12 5.27 16.80
CA ALA A 7 0.64 5.76 18.08
C ALA A 7 0.67 4.66 19.15
N TRP A 8 0.27 3.44 18.80
CA TRP A 8 0.36 2.27 19.68
C TRP A 8 1.81 1.92 20.06
N HIS A 9 2.73 1.87 19.09
CA HIS A 9 4.16 1.61 19.37
C HIS A 9 4.76 2.67 20.30
N LEU A 10 4.37 3.94 20.17
CA LEU A 10 4.81 5.01 21.07
C LEU A 10 4.29 4.78 22.51
N LEU A 11 3.03 4.34 22.67
CA LEU A 11 2.49 4.00 23.99
C LEU A 11 3.27 2.84 24.65
N GLU A 12 3.50 1.77 23.91
CA GLU A 12 4.23 0.58 24.39
C GLU A 12 5.66 0.89 24.82
N VAL A 13 6.35 1.73 24.04
CA VAL A 13 7.75 2.10 24.31
C VAL A 13 7.86 3.11 25.45
N LEU A 14 7.02 4.14 25.46
CA LEU A 14 7.14 5.25 26.40
C LEU A 14 6.50 4.96 27.77
N LYS A 15 5.51 4.05 27.83
CA LYS A 15 4.77 3.67 29.05
C LYS A 15 4.37 4.90 29.90
N PRO A 16 3.62 5.84 29.31
CA PRO A 16 3.29 7.10 29.96
C PRO A 16 2.49 6.88 31.24
N LYS A 17 2.79 7.68 32.27
CA LYS A 17 2.05 7.72 33.55
C LYS A 17 0.99 8.82 33.62
N VAL A 18 0.82 9.53 32.52
CA VAL A 18 -0.13 10.63 32.35
C VAL A 18 -1.22 10.22 31.36
N PRO A 19 -2.41 10.83 31.41
CA PRO A 19 -3.44 10.59 30.40
C PRO A 19 -2.90 10.86 28.99
N VAL A 20 -3.15 9.94 28.06
CA VAL A 20 -2.76 10.07 26.65
C VAL A 20 -3.99 9.93 25.77
N TYR A 21 -4.07 10.78 24.77
CA TYR A 21 -5.16 10.80 23.82
C TYR A 21 -4.64 10.79 22.38
N ARG A 22 -5.40 10.17 21.49
CA ARG A 22 -5.17 10.07 20.06
C ARG A 22 -5.99 11.14 19.33
N MET A 23 -5.31 12.10 18.72
CA MET A 23 -5.93 13.14 17.90
C MET A 23 -5.82 12.82 16.40
N THR A 24 -6.95 12.74 15.68
CA THR A 24 -6.96 12.54 14.22
C THR A 24 -7.54 13.73 13.49
N PHE A 25 -6.88 14.13 12.39
CA PHE A 25 -7.31 15.19 11.50
C PHE A 25 -7.04 14.78 10.05
N GLY A 26 -7.93 15.16 9.13
CA GLY A 26 -7.80 14.84 7.70
C GLY A 26 -6.93 15.82 6.92
N GLU A 27 -6.69 17.00 7.49
CA GLU A 27 -5.94 18.10 6.88
C GLU A 27 -5.22 18.92 7.96
N ILE A 28 -4.19 19.66 7.57
CA ILE A 28 -3.38 20.48 8.47
C ILE A 28 -3.80 21.94 8.33
N THR A 29 -4.97 22.28 8.86
CA THR A 29 -5.52 23.65 8.93
C THR A 29 -5.84 24.01 10.37
N LYS A 30 -5.86 25.30 10.69
CA LYS A 30 -6.12 25.78 12.06
C LYS A 30 -7.47 25.27 12.55
N GLU A 31 -8.48 25.35 11.70
CA GLU A 31 -9.85 24.94 11.98
C GLU A 31 -9.95 23.42 12.18
N ALA A 32 -9.26 22.62 11.36
CA ALA A 32 -9.26 21.17 11.50
C ALA A 32 -8.57 20.70 12.79
N ILE A 33 -7.47 21.34 13.18
CA ILE A 33 -6.77 21.01 14.43
C ILE A 33 -7.65 21.37 15.65
N HIS A 34 -8.29 22.54 15.65
CA HIS A 34 -9.22 22.88 16.74
C HIS A 34 -10.38 21.89 16.85
N ARG A 35 -11.03 21.52 15.73
CA ARG A 35 -12.08 20.50 15.74
C ARG A 35 -11.60 19.13 16.22
N ALA A 36 -10.34 18.77 15.93
CA ALA A 36 -9.77 17.51 16.36
C ALA A 36 -9.45 17.48 17.86
N MET A 37 -9.12 18.63 18.46
CA MET A 37 -8.94 18.77 19.91
C MET A 37 -10.24 18.53 20.69
N ASP A 38 -11.40 18.85 20.10
CA ASP A 38 -12.71 18.58 20.70
C ASP A 38 -13.14 17.11 20.58
N ASN A 39 -12.46 16.32 19.73
CA ASN A 39 -12.79 14.93 19.41
C ASN A 39 -11.60 14.00 19.67
N LEU A 40 -11.04 14.08 20.88
CA LEU A 40 -10.00 13.17 21.34
C LEU A 40 -10.58 11.77 21.60
N ARG A 41 -9.81 10.75 21.24
CA ARG A 41 -10.16 9.34 21.44
C ARG A 41 -8.97 8.54 21.94
N ASP A 42 -9.19 7.30 22.32
CA ASP A 42 -8.10 6.34 22.56
C ASP A 42 -7.57 5.76 21.24
N VAL A 43 -6.42 5.09 21.34
CA VAL A 43 -5.87 4.32 20.22
C VAL A 43 -6.81 3.15 19.91
N ASP A 44 -7.15 3.01 18.63
CA ASP A 44 -8.02 1.94 18.13
C ASP A 44 -7.20 0.67 17.88
N THR A 45 -7.33 -0.29 18.79
CA THR A 45 -6.61 -1.57 18.74
C THR A 45 -6.96 -2.40 17.50
N ALA A 46 -8.21 -2.36 17.01
CA ALA A 46 -8.59 -3.11 15.82
C ALA A 46 -7.86 -2.58 14.56
N LEU A 47 -7.61 -1.27 14.49
CA LEU A 47 -6.81 -0.68 13.41
C LEU A 47 -5.30 -0.98 13.54
N VAL A 48 -4.80 -1.18 14.76
CA VAL A 48 -3.43 -1.64 15.05
C VAL A 48 -3.27 -3.09 14.61
N ASP A 49 -4.14 -3.99 15.08
CA ASP A 49 -4.12 -5.42 14.74
C ASP A 49 -4.21 -5.65 13.23
N ALA A 50 -5.05 -4.86 12.53
CA ALA A 50 -5.14 -4.91 11.08
C ALA A 50 -3.83 -4.50 10.38
N GLN A 51 -3.08 -3.56 10.95
CA GLN A 51 -1.77 -3.15 10.43
C GLN A 51 -0.72 -4.20 10.72
N GLU A 52 -0.69 -4.74 11.93
CA GLU A 52 0.27 -5.79 12.32
C GLU A 52 0.05 -7.05 11.50
N THR A 53 -1.21 -7.49 11.33
CA THR A 53 -1.57 -8.62 10.48
C THR A 53 -1.04 -8.45 9.06
N ARG A 54 -1.23 -7.26 8.47
CA ARG A 54 -0.69 -6.95 7.13
C ARG A 54 0.83 -7.04 7.11
N ARG A 55 1.51 -6.49 8.13
CA ARG A 55 2.97 -6.49 8.24
C ARG A 55 3.52 -7.92 8.41
N VAL A 56 2.87 -8.76 9.20
CA VAL A 56 3.20 -10.18 9.34
C VAL A 56 3.02 -10.91 8.01
N LEU A 57 1.89 -10.69 7.33
CA LEU A 57 1.62 -11.31 6.02
C LEU A 57 2.66 -10.93 4.96
N ASP A 58 2.96 -9.63 4.84
CA ASP A 58 3.95 -9.14 3.89
C ASP A 58 5.36 -9.67 4.24
N ARG A 59 5.67 -9.87 5.52
CA ARG A 59 6.91 -10.49 5.99
C ARG A 59 6.99 -11.96 5.61
N LEU A 60 5.96 -12.77 5.90
CA LEU A 60 5.94 -14.18 5.54
C LEU A 60 6.15 -14.38 4.03
N TYR A 61 5.42 -13.63 3.21
CA TYR A 61 5.56 -13.68 1.75
C TYR A 61 6.99 -13.34 1.29
N GLY A 62 7.56 -12.26 1.83
CA GLY A 62 8.93 -11.84 1.49
C GLY A 62 9.98 -12.87 1.89
N TYR A 63 9.90 -13.43 3.10
CA TYR A 63 10.87 -14.39 3.62
C TYR A 63 10.79 -15.75 2.93
N GLU A 64 9.59 -16.23 2.59
CA GLU A 64 9.43 -17.55 1.95
C GLU A 64 9.78 -17.55 0.46
N ILE A 65 9.38 -16.49 -0.27
CA ILE A 65 9.49 -16.47 -1.73
C ILE A 65 10.83 -15.90 -2.21
N SER A 66 11.42 -14.93 -1.51
CA SER A 66 12.69 -14.32 -1.96
C SER A 66 13.85 -15.33 -2.09
N PRO A 67 14.04 -16.32 -1.19
CA PRO A 67 15.06 -17.36 -1.37
C PRO A 67 14.85 -18.24 -2.61
N VAL A 68 13.61 -18.41 -3.07
CA VAL A 68 13.32 -19.13 -4.32
C VAL A 68 13.75 -18.29 -5.52
N LEU A 69 13.43 -16.98 -5.53
CA LEU A 69 13.86 -16.07 -6.58
C LEU A 69 15.38 -15.99 -6.70
N TRP A 70 16.11 -15.97 -5.59
CA TRP A 70 17.57 -15.95 -5.61
C TRP A 70 18.19 -17.20 -6.22
N ARG A 71 17.57 -18.37 -5.99
CA ARG A 71 18.04 -19.64 -6.55
C ARG A 71 17.67 -19.83 -8.03
N LYS A 72 16.57 -19.22 -8.49
CA LYS A 72 15.98 -19.51 -9.80
C LYS A 72 16.09 -18.37 -10.83
N VAL A 73 16.34 -17.15 -10.38
CA VAL A 73 16.36 -15.96 -11.26
C VAL A 73 17.64 -15.17 -11.05
N ALA A 74 17.77 -14.44 -9.95
CA ALA A 74 18.96 -13.64 -9.63
C ALA A 74 19.02 -13.30 -8.14
N ARG A 75 20.24 -13.21 -7.59
CA ARG A 75 20.46 -12.74 -6.21
C ARG A 75 20.02 -11.29 -6.06
N GLY A 76 19.44 -10.96 -4.90
CA GLY A 76 19.00 -9.59 -4.58
C GLY A 76 17.57 -9.24 -5.01
N LEU A 77 16.86 -10.16 -5.68
CA LEU A 77 15.45 -9.95 -6.00
C LEU A 77 14.55 -10.09 -4.77
N SER A 78 13.56 -9.21 -4.65
CA SER A 78 12.55 -9.27 -3.59
C SER A 78 11.22 -9.75 -4.17
N ALA A 79 10.56 -10.63 -3.41
CA ALA A 79 9.18 -11.03 -3.68
C ALA A 79 8.23 -10.17 -2.85
N GLY A 80 7.49 -9.28 -3.50
CA GLY A 80 6.41 -8.52 -2.87
C GLY A 80 5.06 -9.06 -3.29
N ARG A 81 4.15 -9.28 -2.33
CA ARG A 81 2.78 -9.74 -2.60
C ARG A 81 2.04 -8.85 -3.61
N VAL A 82 2.20 -7.53 -3.48
CA VAL A 82 1.62 -6.54 -4.41
C VAL A 82 2.51 -6.31 -5.64
N GLN A 83 3.82 -6.18 -5.42
CA GLN A 83 4.77 -5.87 -6.50
C GLN A 83 4.77 -6.95 -7.60
N SER A 84 4.73 -8.23 -7.23
CA SER A 84 4.73 -9.34 -8.19
C SER A 84 3.50 -9.34 -9.11
N VAL A 85 2.31 -9.01 -8.58
CA VAL A 85 1.08 -8.88 -9.37
C VAL A 85 1.16 -7.69 -10.32
N VAL A 86 1.65 -6.54 -9.85
CA VAL A 86 1.80 -5.34 -10.69
C VAL A 86 2.80 -5.60 -11.83
N THR A 87 3.95 -6.21 -11.53
CA THR A 87 4.94 -6.60 -12.56
C THR A 87 4.32 -7.55 -13.57
N ARG A 88 3.50 -8.52 -13.12
CA ARG A 88 2.79 -9.42 -14.04
C ARG A 88 1.85 -8.67 -14.99
N MET A 89 1.07 -7.70 -14.50
CA MET A 89 0.16 -6.93 -15.36
C MET A 89 0.90 -6.19 -16.48
N VAL A 90 2.07 -5.62 -16.18
CA VAL A 90 2.91 -4.94 -17.18
C VAL A 90 3.46 -5.95 -18.20
N VAL A 91 3.96 -7.09 -17.73
CA VAL A 91 4.49 -8.15 -18.61
C VAL A 91 3.41 -8.73 -19.51
N ASP A 92 2.20 -8.95 -18.99
CA ASP A 92 1.09 -9.50 -19.75
C ASP A 92 0.65 -8.52 -20.87
N ARG A 93 0.59 -7.21 -20.58
CA ARG A 93 0.35 -6.18 -21.61
C ARG A 93 1.44 -6.14 -22.68
N GLU A 94 2.70 -6.28 -22.29
CA GLU A 94 3.79 -6.28 -23.28
C GLU A 94 3.73 -7.53 -24.17
N ARG A 95 3.36 -8.69 -23.62
CA ARG A 95 3.13 -9.91 -24.40
C ARG A 95 1.99 -9.73 -25.40
N GLU A 96 0.89 -9.06 -25.01
CA GLU A 96 -0.20 -8.71 -25.94
C GLU A 96 0.31 -7.85 -27.10
N ARG A 97 1.15 -6.85 -26.82
CA ARG A 97 1.77 -6.01 -27.85
C ARG A 97 2.70 -6.79 -28.78
N MET A 98 3.54 -7.67 -28.23
CA MET A 98 4.44 -8.52 -29.01
C MET A 98 3.69 -9.51 -29.90
N ALA A 99 2.52 -10.01 -29.45
CA ALA A 99 1.67 -10.92 -30.20
C ALA A 99 0.74 -10.19 -31.20
N PHE A 100 0.60 -8.87 -31.09
CA PHE A 100 -0.26 -8.07 -31.95
C PHE A 100 0.24 -8.11 -33.40
N LYS A 101 -0.60 -8.59 -34.30
CA LYS A 101 -0.39 -8.51 -35.75
C LYS A 101 -1.30 -7.42 -36.30
N ALA A 102 -0.71 -6.33 -36.74
CA ALA A 102 -1.46 -5.24 -37.35
C ALA A 102 -2.13 -5.71 -38.64
N ALA A 103 -3.41 -5.37 -38.81
CA ALA A 103 -4.14 -5.55 -40.06
C ALA A 103 -4.35 -4.18 -40.69
N SER A 104 -4.08 -4.06 -41.99
CA SER A 104 -4.39 -2.84 -42.74
C SER A 104 -5.88 -2.77 -43.05
N TYR A 105 -6.49 -1.62 -42.81
CA TYR A 105 -7.84 -1.30 -43.25
C TYR A 105 -7.84 0.11 -43.84
N TRP A 106 -8.85 0.41 -44.66
CA TRP A 106 -9.06 1.72 -45.25
C TRP A 106 -10.38 2.30 -44.73
N ASP A 107 -10.37 3.57 -44.38
CA ASP A 107 -11.58 4.35 -44.08
C ASP A 107 -11.68 5.56 -45.02
N LEU A 108 -12.88 6.16 -45.06
CA LEU A 108 -13.15 7.39 -45.77
C LEU A 108 -13.87 8.32 -44.80
N THR A 109 -13.24 9.43 -44.44
CA THR A 109 -13.85 10.45 -43.58
C THR A 109 -14.31 11.63 -44.43
N GLY A 110 -15.60 11.94 -44.39
CA GLY A 110 -16.20 13.07 -45.12
C GLY A 110 -16.80 14.09 -44.15
N GLN A 111 -16.48 15.37 -44.35
CA GLN A 111 -17.06 16.47 -43.59
C GLN A 111 -18.08 17.17 -44.48
N PHE A 112 -19.35 17.07 -44.13
CA PHE A 112 -20.46 17.69 -44.85
C PHE A 112 -20.95 18.91 -44.06
N GLY A 113 -20.99 20.06 -44.73
CA GLY A 113 -21.44 21.34 -44.19
C GLY A 113 -22.91 21.62 -44.46
#